data_AF-A0A497NVT9-F1
#
_entry.id   AF-A0A497NVT9-F1
#
_cell.length_a   1.000
_cell.length_b   1.000
_cell.length_c   1.000
_cell.angle_alpha   90.00
_cell.angle_beta   90.00
_cell.angle_gamma   90.00
#
_symmetry.space_group_name_H-M   'P 1'
#
loop_
_entity.id
_entity.type
_entity.pdbx_description
1 polymer ?
#
loop_
_entity_poly.entity_id
_entity_poly.type
_entity_poly.pdbx_seq_one_letter_code
_entity_poly.pdbx_strand_id
1 'polypeptide(L)' 'MGVEVEDTYAEAFDGLYFRVLVTADDAETLRRAAEDATATPSIVIGRIEGGIE' A
#
# COMPACT_ATOMS: atom_id res chain seq x y z
N MET A 1 24.06 17.26 -5.64
CA MET A 1 22.85 17.37 -4.80
C MET A 1 23.25 16.96 -3.40
N GLY A 2 22.97 17.80 -2.41
CA GLY A 2 23.13 17.48 -0.99
C GLY A 2 21.91 18.03 -0.28
N VAL A 3 20.95 17.16 0.02
CA VAL A 3 19.84 17.49 0.91
C VAL A 3 20.27 17.05 2.29
N GLU A 4 20.13 17.94 3.28
CA GLU A 4 20.43 17.62 4.66
C GLU A 4 19.42 16.59 5.16
N VAL A 5 19.93 15.47 5.69
CA VAL A 5 19.12 14.43 6.32
C VAL A 5 19.23 14.66 7.82
N GLU A 6 18.08 14.87 8.46
CA GLU A 6 18.00 15.09 9.89
C GLU A 6 18.39 13.81 10.67
N ASP A 7 19.19 13.95 11.71
CA ASP A 7 19.53 12.88 12.65
C ASP A 7 18.35 12.64 13.60
N THR A 8 17.37 11.90 13.12
CA THR A 8 16.09 11.63 13.78
C THR A 8 15.56 10.23 13.44
N TYR A 9 14.36 9.90 13.91
CA TYR A 9 13.72 8.60 13.69
C TYR A 9 12.26 8.73 13.26
N ALA A 10 11.73 7.67 12.62
CA ALA A 10 10.32 7.52 12.31
C ALA A 10 9.69 6.53 13.30
N GLU A 11 8.67 6.95 14.03
CA GLU A 11 7.90 6.07 14.91
C GLU A 11 6.83 5.32 14.11
N ALA A 12 6.74 4.01 14.30
CA ALA A 12 5.82 3.12 13.60
C ALA A 12 4.88 2.43 14.59
N PHE A 13 3.80 1.85 14.06
CA PHE A 13 2.75 1.21 14.85
C PHE A 13 2.58 -0.25 14.44
N ASP A 14 2.22 -1.09 15.41
CA ASP A 14 1.76 -2.45 15.13
C ASP A 14 0.36 -2.43 14.52
N GLY A 15 0.13 -3.32 13.56
CA GLY A 15 -1.14 -3.42 12.84
C GLY A 15 -1.45 -4.85 12.38
N LEU A 16 -2.69 -5.07 11.98
CA LEU A 16 -3.08 -6.30 11.29
C LEU A 16 -2.88 -6.11 9.78
N TYR A 17 -2.16 -7.04 9.16
CA TYR A 17 -1.85 -7.00 7.74
C TYR A 17 -2.30 -8.27 7.05
N PHE A 18 -2.71 -8.12 5.80
CA PHE A 18 -3.07 -9.23 4.93
C PHE A 18 -2.30 -9.08 3.63
N ARG A 19 -1.68 -10.18 3.17
CA ARG A 19 -1.07 -10.26 1.85
C ARG A 19 -1.93 -11.14 0.97
N VAL A 20 -2.36 -10.59 -0.16
CA VAL A 20 -3.28 -11.26 -1.09
C VAL A 20 -2.58 -11.43 -2.43
N LEU A 21 -2.61 -12.64 -2.97
CA LEU A 21 -2.14 -12.92 -4.33
C LEU A 21 -3.31 -12.80 -5.31
N VAL A 22 -3.21 -11.87 -6.25
CA VAL A 22 -4.17 -11.70 -7.34
C VAL A 22 -3.59 -12.35 -8.59
N THR A 23 -4.41 -13.10 -9.33
CA THR A 23 -4.02 -13.76 -10.58
C THR A 23 -5.05 -13.49 -11.66
N ALA A 24 -4.62 -13.31 -12.91
CA ALA A 24 -5.47 -13.22 -14.08
C ALA A 24 -4.73 -13.77 -15.32
N ASP A 25 -5.47 -14.06 -16.39
CA ASP A 25 -4.90 -14.62 -17.63
C ASP A 25 -4.05 -13.59 -18.41
N ASP A 26 -4.31 -12.30 -18.21
CA ASP A 26 -3.60 -11.21 -18.87
C ASP A 26 -3.18 -10.11 -17.88
N ALA A 27 -2.14 -9.36 -18.29
CA ALA A 27 -1.53 -8.34 -17.46
C ALA A 27 -2.42 -7.10 -17.25
N GLU A 28 -3.32 -6.78 -18.18
CA GLU A 28 -4.21 -5.63 -18.04
C GLU A 28 -5.25 -5.91 -16.96
N THR A 29 -5.91 -7.08 -17.02
CA THR A 29 -6.87 -7.53 -16.02
C THR A 29 -6.22 -7.65 -14.64
N LEU A 30 -5.03 -8.24 -14.57
CA LEU A 30 -4.28 -8.35 -13.31
C LEU A 30 -4.03 -6.97 -12.70
N ARG A 31 -3.53 -6.02 -13.49
CA ARG A 31 -3.20 -4.66 -13.03
C ARG A 31 -4.45 -3.93 -12.55
N ARG A 32 -5.54 -3.94 -13.33
CA ARG A 32 -6.77 -3.24 -12.97
C ARG A 32 -7.38 -3.79 -11.69
N ALA A 33 -7.41 -5.12 -11.53
CA ALA A 33 -7.91 -5.74 -10.31
C ALA A 33 -7.08 -5.36 -9.07
N ALA A 34 -5.75 -5.32 -9.18
CA ALA A 34 -4.87 -4.93 -8.09
C ALA A 34 -4.98 -3.43 -7.74
N GLU A 35 -5.06 -2.56 -8.74
CA GLU A 35 -5.25 -1.11 -8.55
C GLU A 35 -6.60 -0.79 -7.91
N ASP A 36 -7.69 -1.33 -8.45
CA ASP A 36 -9.05 -1.07 -7.94
C ASP A 36 -9.22 -1.56 -6.49
N ALA A 37 -8.60 -2.68 -6.13
CA ALA A 37 -8.65 -3.24 -4.77
C ALA A 37 -7.87 -2.39 -3.74
N THR A 38 -6.93 -1.56 -4.18
CA THR A 38 -5.98 -0.85 -3.29
C THR A 38 -6.08 0.68 -3.39
N ALA A 39 -6.93 1.21 -4.26
CA ALA A 39 -6.91 2.62 -4.67
C ALA A 39 -7.21 3.67 -3.57
N THR A 40 -7.99 3.32 -2.54
CA THR A 40 -8.52 4.33 -1.60
C THR A 40 -7.86 4.23 -0.23
N PRO A 41 -6.88 5.10 0.11
CA PRO A 41 -6.36 5.18 1.47
C PRO A 41 -7.45 5.74 2.39
N SER A 42 -7.75 5.04 3.48
CA SER A 42 -8.88 5.42 4.34
C SER A 42 -8.76 4.94 5.79
N ILE A 43 -7.54 4.64 6.29
CA ILE A 43 -7.35 4.20 7.69
C ILE A 43 -7.84 5.23 8.70
N VAL A 44 -7.61 6.52 8.43
CA VAL A 44 -8.00 7.64 9.30
C VAL A 44 -9.51 7.85 9.42
N ILE A 45 -10.30 7.21 8.55
CA ILE A 45 -11.78 7.19 8.62
C ILE A 45 -12.32 5.80 8.99
N GLY A 46 -11.49 4.94 9.58
CA GLY A 46 -11.88 3.61 10.06
C GLY A 46 -12.10 2.57 8.95
N ARG A 47 -11.50 2.77 7.76
CA ARG A 47 -11.41 1.74 6.73
C ARG A 47 -9.99 1.16 6.70
N ILE A 48 -9.56 0.61 5.57
CA ILE A 48 -8.26 -0.03 5.40
C ILE A 48 -7.27 0.87 4.64
N GLU A 49 -5.99 0.57 4.79
CA GLU A 49 -4.94 0.96 3.85
C GLU A 49 -4.52 -0.26 3.03
N GLY A 50 -4.17 -0.05 1.76
CA GLY A 50 -3.76 -1.10 0.84
C GLY A 50 -2.81 -0.58 -0.22
N GLY A 51 -2.07 -1.51 -0.83
CA GLY A 51 -1.10 -1.24 -1.89
C GLY A 51 -0.69 -2.52 -2.61
N ILE A 52 0.01 -2.37 -3.73
CA ILE A 52 0.56 -3.48 -4.54
C ILE A 52 2.00 -3.75 -4.09
N GLU A 53 2.35 -5.02 -3.85
CA GLU A 53 3.69 -5.52 -3.46
C GLU A 53 4.35 -6.31 -4.61
#